data_AF-A0A0X3TS48-F1
#
_entry.id   AF-A0A0X3TS48-F1
#
_cell.length_a   1.000
_cell.length_b   1.000
_cell.length_c   1.000
_cell.angle_alpha   90.00
_cell.angle_beta   90.00
_cell.angle_gamma   90.00
#
_symmetry.space_group_name_H-M   'P 1'
#
loop_
_entity.id
_entity.type
_entity.pdbx_description
1 polymer ?
#
loop_
_entity_poly.entity_id
_entity_poly.type
_entity_poly.pdbx_seq_one_letter_code
_entity_poly.pdbx_strand_id
1 'polypeptide(L)'
;MSEYDRHFKLTETRDHEIVVFEEQYRSLRKEILDRQQRRFFIVAGAALGIPSVSGLKITGVMEGTFLYIVPLVVVAMSFLFVIEVNGIARAGRFIEKRIENQFKNVAGWEHFLKDLRATNDLTPSVVKVANSSFLILMAVYFVFSALVSASRLWYREVGDGGGFFEAAQTSGAFWSLTYSAFMLAAFFAWIYGMWPHLKFSAETHK
;
A
#
# COMPACT_ATOMS: atom_id res chain seq x y z
N MET A 1 38.17 33.77 29.84
CA MET A 1 36.84 33.14 29.73
C MET A 1 36.62 32.33 31.00
N SER A 2 35.69 32.78 31.84
CA SER A 2 35.43 32.22 33.18
C SER A 2 34.94 30.77 33.07
N GLU A 3 35.29 29.92 34.04
CA GLU A 3 34.81 28.52 34.13
C GLU A 3 33.27 28.45 34.14
N TYR A 4 32.63 29.49 34.68
CA TYR A 4 31.19 29.69 34.70
C TYR A 4 30.58 29.85 33.29
N ASP A 5 31.21 30.64 32.41
CA ASP A 5 30.78 30.81 31.01
C ASP A 5 30.85 29.48 30.23
N ARG A 6 31.83 28.64 30.57
CA ARG A 6 32.04 27.36 29.89
C ARG A 6 30.96 26.35 30.29
N HIS A 7 30.60 26.29 31.58
CA HIS A 7 29.51 25.44 32.06
C HIS A 7 28.16 25.89 31.52
N PHE A 8 27.88 27.20 31.50
CA PHE A 8 26.62 27.75 31.00
C PHE A 8 26.41 27.45 29.51
N LYS A 9 27.44 27.65 28.67
CA LYS A 9 27.37 27.29 27.24
C LYS A 9 27.17 25.81 27.01
N LEU A 10 27.77 24.94 27.83
CA LEU A 10 27.58 23.49 27.74
C LEU A 10 26.16 23.08 28.12
N THR A 11 25.55 23.73 29.13
CA THR A 11 24.15 23.44 29.50
C THR A 11 23.17 23.97 28.46
N GLU A 12 23.36 25.19 27.96
CA GLU A 12 22.47 25.80 26.95
C GLU A 12 22.51 25.02 25.62
N THR A 13 23.69 24.61 25.17
CA THR A 13 23.84 23.80 23.95
C THR A 13 23.24 22.40 24.12
N ARG A 14 23.45 21.76 25.28
CA ARG A 14 22.86 20.45 25.58
C ARG A 14 21.33 20.52 25.62
N ASP A 15 20.78 21.55 26.23
CA ASP A 15 19.32 21.72 26.32
C ASP A 15 18.72 22.00 24.94
N HIS A 16 19.41 22.77 24.08
CA HIS A 16 18.97 22.97 22.71
C HIS A 16 18.98 21.69 21.88
N GLU A 17 20.04 20.88 21.96
CA GLU A 17 20.12 19.59 21.27
C GLU A 17 19.00 18.64 21.72
N ILE A 18 18.75 18.55 23.04
CA ILE A 18 17.66 17.73 23.60
C ILE A 18 16.31 18.16 23.03
N VAL A 19 16.02 19.47 23.02
CA VAL A 19 14.76 20.01 22.47
C VAL A 19 14.63 19.68 20.98
N VAL A 20 15.69 19.84 20.19
CA VAL A 20 15.68 19.52 18.75
C VAL A 20 15.40 18.03 18.52
N PHE A 21 16.04 17.13 19.29
CA PHE A 21 15.78 15.69 19.15
C PHE A 21 14.37 15.30 19.58
N GLU A 22 13.84 15.92 20.63
CA GLU A 22 12.48 15.69 21.08
C GLU A 22 11.46 16.13 20.02
N GLU A 23 11.66 17.31 19.42
CA GLU A 23 10.80 17.80 18.34
C GLU A 23 10.86 16.92 17.09
N GLN A 24 12.06 16.48 16.68
CA GLN A 24 12.23 15.55 15.57
C GLN A 24 11.53 14.22 15.84
N TYR A 25 11.68 13.67 17.05
CA TYR A 25 11.02 12.45 17.45
C TYR A 25 9.49 12.60 17.42
N ARG A 26 8.95 13.65 18.04
CA ARG A 26 7.51 13.94 18.06
C ARG A 26 6.95 14.11 16.64
N SER A 27 7.66 14.85 15.78
CA SER A 27 7.27 15.09 14.39
C SER A 27 7.22 13.80 13.58
N LEU A 28 8.27 12.96 13.64
CA LEU A 28 8.31 11.68 12.94
C LEU A 28 7.26 10.69 13.46
N ARG A 29 7.00 10.68 14.77
CA ARG A 29 5.95 9.84 15.38
C ARG A 29 4.57 10.25 14.91
N LYS A 30 4.31 11.56 14.79
CA LYS A 30 3.07 12.09 14.21
C LYS A 30 2.95 11.70 12.74
N GLU A 31 4.03 11.80 11.97
CA GLU A 31 4.07 11.40 10.57
C GLU A 31 3.75 9.89 10.38
N ILE A 32 4.26 9.02 11.26
CA ILE A 32 3.92 7.59 11.27
C ILE A 32 2.44 7.37 11.56
N LEU A 33 1.86 8.07 12.54
CA LEU A 33 0.43 7.97 12.87
C LEU A 33 -0.44 8.43 11.70
N ASP A 34 -0.11 9.56 11.07
CA ASP A 34 -0.83 10.09 9.92
C ASP A 34 -0.78 9.12 8.74
N ARG A 35 0.37 8.49 8.49
CA ARG A 35 0.52 7.42 7.47
C ARG A 35 -0.30 6.19 7.80
N GLN A 36 -0.33 5.78 9.07
CA GLN A 36 -1.12 4.64 9.51
C GLN A 36 -2.63 4.90 9.33
N GLN A 37 -3.08 6.13 9.60
CA GLN A 37 -4.45 6.54 9.35
C GLN A 37 -4.79 6.55 7.86
N ARG A 38 -3.91 7.10 7.01
CA ARG A 38 -4.09 7.04 5.54
C ARG A 38 -4.14 5.59 5.03
N ARG A 39 -3.27 4.71 5.54
CA ARG A 39 -3.30 3.28 5.21
C ARG A 39 -4.65 2.65 5.57
N PHE A 40 -5.20 2.97 6.74
CA PHE A 40 -6.53 2.49 7.13
C PHE A 40 -7.61 2.96 6.15
N PHE A 41 -7.60 4.24 5.75
CA PHE A 41 -8.56 4.75 4.77
C PHE A 41 -8.40 4.12 3.38
N ILE A 42 -7.19 3.81 2.93
CA ILE A 42 -6.96 3.08 1.68
C ILE A 42 -7.57 1.68 1.77
N VAL A 43 -7.33 0.95 2.86
CA VAL A 43 -7.86 -0.40 3.06
C VAL A 43 -9.37 -0.38 3.17
N ALA A 44 -9.94 0.49 4.01
CA ALA A 44 -11.38 0.63 4.19
C ALA A 44 -12.07 1.10 2.90
N GLY A 45 -11.49 2.09 2.22
CA GLY A 45 -11.96 2.61 0.96
C GLY A 45 -11.93 1.58 -0.17
N ALA A 46 -10.89 0.74 -0.23
CA ALA A 46 -10.84 -0.35 -1.19
C ALA A 46 -11.84 -1.48 -0.85
N ALA A 47 -11.92 -1.88 0.42
CA ALA A 47 -12.80 -2.96 0.88
C ALA A 47 -14.29 -2.61 0.74
N LEU A 48 -14.67 -1.35 0.98
CA LEU A 48 -16.06 -0.89 0.87
C LEU A 48 -16.38 -0.29 -0.50
N GLY A 49 -15.46 0.46 -1.09
CA GLY A 49 -15.69 1.20 -2.32
C GLY A 49 -15.84 0.29 -3.53
N ILE A 50 -14.98 -0.71 -3.70
CA ILE A 50 -15.01 -1.60 -4.86
C ILE A 50 -16.33 -2.40 -4.93
N PRO A 51 -16.80 -3.06 -3.85
CA PRO A 51 -18.08 -3.74 -3.86
C PRO A 51 -19.27 -2.80 -4.00
N SER A 52 -19.23 -1.63 -3.35
CA SER A 52 -20.34 -0.66 -3.40
C SER A 52 -20.59 -0.16 -4.82
N VAL A 53 -19.53 0.23 -5.54
CA VAL A 53 -19.68 0.69 -6.92
C VAL A 53 -20.11 -0.44 -7.85
N SER A 54 -19.61 -1.65 -7.62
CA SER A 54 -20.04 -2.84 -8.38
C SER A 54 -21.52 -3.16 -8.14
N GLY A 55 -21.98 -3.09 -6.88
CA GLY A 55 -23.37 -3.32 -6.49
C GLY A 55 -24.33 -2.27 -7.06
N LEU A 56 -23.97 -0.98 -6.99
CA LEU A 56 -24.77 0.12 -7.55
C LEU A 56 -24.97 0.00 -9.07
N LYS A 57 -24.02 -0.61 -9.78
CA LYS A 57 -24.19 -0.90 -11.21
C LYS A 57 -25.09 -2.10 -11.46
N ILE A 58 -25.06 -3.13 -10.61
CA ILE A 58 -25.96 -4.29 -10.73
C ILE A 58 -27.40 -3.87 -10.49
N THR A 59 -27.65 -2.96 -9.53
CA THR A 59 -28.99 -2.44 -9.24
C THR A 59 -29.50 -1.43 -10.27
N GLY A 60 -28.73 -1.15 -11.33
CA GLY A 60 -29.11 -0.21 -12.39
C GLY A 60 -29.06 1.27 -11.99
N VAL A 61 -28.59 1.59 -10.78
CA VAL A 61 -28.52 2.97 -10.28
C VAL A 61 -27.37 3.75 -10.92
N MET A 62 -26.27 3.06 -11.28
CA MET A 62 -25.20 3.63 -12.10
C MET A 62 -25.29 3.18 -13.55
N GLU A 63 -25.69 4.09 -14.44
CA GLU A 63 -25.43 3.97 -15.88
C GLU A 63 -23.99 4.41 -16.17
N GLY A 64 -23.11 3.48 -16.56
CA GLY A 64 -21.76 3.88 -16.91
C GLY A 64 -20.73 2.79 -17.19
N THR A 65 -19.71 3.23 -17.92
CA THR A 65 -18.45 2.55 -18.31
C THR A 65 -17.53 2.28 -17.11
N PHE A 66 -17.92 2.66 -15.89
CA PHE A 66 -17.08 2.60 -14.69
C PHE A 66 -16.54 1.19 -14.38
N LEU A 67 -17.31 0.14 -14.69
CA LEU A 67 -16.91 -1.24 -14.44
C LEU A 67 -15.60 -1.62 -15.15
N TYR A 68 -15.30 -1.02 -16.30
CA TYR A 68 -14.05 -1.26 -17.04
C TYR A 68 -12.84 -0.57 -16.41
N ILE A 69 -13.05 0.40 -15.52
CA ILE A 69 -11.99 1.15 -14.83
C ILE A 69 -11.67 0.50 -13.48
N VAL A 70 -12.59 -0.29 -12.91
CA VAL A 70 -12.43 -0.94 -11.59
C VAL A 70 -11.08 -1.69 -11.45
N PRO A 71 -10.63 -2.51 -12.42
CA PRO A 71 -9.34 -3.20 -12.28
C PRO A 71 -8.16 -2.23 -12.12
N LEU A 72 -8.19 -1.07 -12.81
CA LEU A 72 -7.15 -0.04 -12.68
C LEU A 72 -7.20 0.67 -11.33
N VAL A 73 -8.39 0.88 -10.77
CA VAL A 73 -8.55 1.43 -9.41
C VAL A 73 -7.93 0.48 -8.37
N VAL A 74 -8.12 -0.83 -8.54
CA VAL A 74 -7.50 -1.86 -7.67
C VAL A 74 -5.97 -1.77 -7.71
N VAL A 75 -5.39 -1.64 -8.91
CA VAL A 75 -3.94 -1.46 -9.09
C VAL A 75 -3.45 -0.20 -8.40
N ALA A 76 -4.13 0.93 -8.61
CA ALA A 76 -3.78 2.21 -8.00
C ALA A 76 -3.83 2.16 -6.46
N MET A 77 -4.90 1.58 -5.90
CA MET A 77 -5.04 1.40 -4.45
C MET A 77 -3.93 0.51 -3.86
N SER A 78 -3.54 -0.53 -4.59
CA SER A 78 -2.45 -1.42 -4.18
C SER A 78 -1.10 -0.69 -4.11
N PHE A 79 -0.81 0.17 -5.10
CA PHE A 79 0.40 0.99 -5.07
C PHE A 79 0.39 2.03 -3.95
N LEU A 80 -0.74 2.71 -3.73
CA LEU A 80 -0.89 3.65 -2.61
C LEU A 80 -0.65 2.96 -1.27
N PHE A 81 -1.18 1.75 -1.08
CA PHE A 81 -0.93 0.96 0.11
C PHE A 81 0.56 0.67 0.32
N VAL A 82 1.27 0.24 -0.73
CA VAL A 82 2.72 -0.02 -0.65
C VAL A 82 3.52 1.23 -0.32
N ILE A 83 3.18 2.37 -0.92
CA ILE A 83 3.84 3.65 -0.65
C ILE A 83 3.72 4.00 0.84
N GLU A 84 2.55 3.83 1.44
CA GLU A 84 2.34 4.10 2.87
C GLU A 84 3.13 3.15 3.77
N VAL A 85 3.16 1.84 3.45
CA VAL A 85 3.97 0.86 4.19
C VAL A 85 5.46 1.21 4.15
N ASN A 86 5.98 1.58 2.97
CA ASN A 86 7.37 2.00 2.81
C ASN A 86 7.67 3.34 3.52
N GLY A 87 6.72 4.26 3.54
CA GLY A 87 6.81 5.52 4.28
C GLY A 87 6.98 5.31 5.79
N ILE A 88 6.16 4.42 6.37
CA ILE A 88 6.26 4.05 7.80
C ILE A 88 7.61 3.38 8.09
N ALA A 89 8.02 2.42 7.25
CA ALA A 89 9.29 1.70 7.44
C ALA A 89 10.52 2.64 7.39
N ARG A 90 10.49 3.65 6.53
CA ARG A 90 11.55 4.66 6.40
C ARG A 90 11.61 5.58 7.63
N ALA A 91 10.46 6.07 8.09
CA ALA A 91 10.39 6.91 9.28
C ALA A 91 10.90 6.14 10.53
N GLY A 92 10.46 4.89 10.72
CA GLY A 92 10.95 4.05 11.80
C GLY A 92 12.46 3.80 11.74
N ARG A 93 13.01 3.54 10.54
CA ARG A 93 14.48 3.40 10.36
C ARG A 93 15.23 4.68 10.67
N PHE A 94 14.66 5.85 10.36
CA PHE A 94 15.29 7.12 10.68
C PHE A 94 15.33 7.34 12.20
N ILE A 95 14.22 7.07 12.90
CA ILE A 95 14.15 7.15 14.37
C ILE A 95 15.21 6.23 14.99
N GLU A 96 15.27 4.96 14.60
CA GLU A 96 16.24 3.99 15.10
C GLU A 96 17.69 4.47 14.85
N LYS A 97 18.02 4.80 13.61
CA LYS A 97 19.42 5.06 13.20
C LYS A 97 19.94 6.43 13.60
N ARG A 98 19.09 7.45 13.65
CA ARG A 98 19.51 8.85 13.82
C ARG A 98 19.14 9.45 15.17
N ILE A 99 18.11 8.93 15.85
CA ILE A 99 17.66 9.46 17.14
C ILE A 99 18.05 8.48 18.25
N GLU A 100 17.49 7.27 18.25
CA GLU A 100 17.67 6.32 19.36
C GLU A 100 19.13 5.89 19.54
N ASN A 101 19.87 5.62 18.45
CA ASN A 101 21.28 5.24 18.52
C ASN A 101 22.22 6.31 19.10
N GLN A 102 21.78 7.57 19.17
CA GLN A 102 22.56 8.63 19.82
C GLN A 102 22.43 8.57 21.35
N PHE A 103 21.33 8.01 21.86
CA PHE A 103 21.07 7.81 23.29
C PHE A 103 21.36 6.36 23.69
N LYS A 104 22.64 5.97 23.70
CA LYS A 104 23.11 4.58 23.93
C LYS A 104 22.59 3.89 25.20
N ASN A 105 22.08 4.65 26.19
CA ASN A 105 21.65 4.13 27.49
C ASN A 105 20.12 4.14 27.70
N VAL A 106 19.33 4.53 26.71
CA VAL A 106 17.87 4.57 26.82
C VAL A 106 17.27 3.60 25.81
N ALA A 107 16.52 2.61 26.29
CA ALA A 107 15.77 1.71 25.43
C ALA A 107 14.66 2.51 24.73
N GLY A 108 14.89 2.82 23.45
CA GLY A 108 13.91 3.46 22.59
C GLY A 108 12.78 2.52 22.16
N TRP A 109 11.74 3.09 21.57
CA TRP A 109 10.58 2.34 21.11
C TRP A 109 10.92 1.35 20.00
N GLU A 110 11.79 1.74 19.06
CA GLU A 110 12.21 0.86 17.97
C GLU A 110 13.12 -0.27 18.47
N HIS A 111 13.97 -0.01 19.48
CA HIS A 111 14.74 -1.06 20.17
C HIS A 111 13.84 -2.03 20.93
N PHE A 112 12.85 -1.54 21.68
CA PHE A 112 11.86 -2.39 22.36
C PHE A 112 11.14 -3.32 21.36
N LEU A 113 10.68 -2.78 20.23
CA LEU A 113 10.03 -3.57 19.18
C LEU A 113 10.96 -4.62 18.55
N LYS A 114 12.26 -4.36 18.51
CA LYS A 114 13.28 -5.28 17.98
C LYS A 114 13.57 -6.43 18.96
N ASP A 115 13.64 -6.13 20.25
CA ASP A 115 13.83 -7.14 21.30
C ASP A 115 12.61 -8.05 21.45
N LEU A 116 11.40 -7.47 21.35
CA LEU A 116 10.14 -8.22 21.33
C LEU A 116 10.04 -9.18 20.12
N ARG A 117 10.76 -8.87 19.04
CA ARG A 117 10.83 -9.69 17.84
C ARG A 117 11.87 -10.80 17.96
N ALA A 118 13.04 -10.51 18.53
CA ALA A 118 14.09 -11.49 18.76
C ALA A 118 13.63 -12.63 19.69
N THR A 119 12.65 -12.36 20.55
CA THR A 119 12.07 -13.32 21.49
C THR A 119 10.89 -14.12 20.92
N ASN A 120 10.27 -13.69 19.81
CA ASN A 120 9.12 -14.36 19.19
C ASN A 120 9.54 -15.19 17.96
N ASP A 121 10.07 -16.38 18.21
CA ASP A 121 10.81 -17.18 17.23
C ASP A 121 9.97 -17.92 16.15
N LEU A 122 8.63 -17.83 16.15
CA LEU A 122 7.80 -18.71 15.29
C LEU A 122 6.55 -18.08 14.64
N THR A 123 6.26 -16.80 14.83
CA THR A 123 5.11 -16.18 14.16
C THR A 123 5.55 -15.26 13.03
N PRO A 124 5.06 -15.45 11.78
CA PRO A 124 5.22 -14.42 10.77
C PRO A 124 4.61 -13.15 11.35
N SER A 125 5.33 -12.04 11.30
CA SER A 125 4.86 -10.82 11.91
C SER A 125 3.45 -10.50 11.44
N VAL A 126 2.59 -10.15 12.38
CA VAL A 126 1.19 -9.80 12.11
C VAL A 126 1.10 -8.77 10.98
N VAL A 127 2.12 -7.90 10.88
CA VAL A 127 2.29 -6.91 9.80
C VAL A 127 2.52 -7.57 8.43
N LYS A 128 3.41 -8.56 8.33
CA LYS A 128 3.65 -9.30 7.06
C LYS A 128 2.39 -10.03 6.62
N VAL A 129 1.70 -10.71 7.54
CA VAL A 129 0.45 -11.42 7.24
C VAL A 129 -0.61 -10.43 6.76
N ALA A 130 -0.83 -9.32 7.47
CA ALA A 130 -1.80 -8.30 7.11
C ALA A 130 -1.51 -7.63 5.76
N ASN A 131 -0.24 -7.35 5.45
CA ASN A 131 0.14 -6.80 4.15
C ASN A 131 -0.10 -7.82 3.04
N SER A 132 0.31 -9.08 3.25
CA SER A 132 0.13 -10.14 2.26
C SER A 132 -1.34 -10.44 1.99
N SER A 133 -2.19 -10.48 3.03
CA SER A 133 -3.62 -10.73 2.89
C SER A 133 -4.32 -9.61 2.11
N PHE A 134 -3.96 -8.35 2.36
CA PHE A 134 -4.47 -7.23 1.59
C PHE A 134 -4.10 -7.32 0.10
N LEU A 135 -2.85 -7.66 -0.21
CA LEU A 135 -2.39 -7.75 -1.60
C LEU A 135 -3.01 -8.95 -2.35
N ILE A 136 -3.17 -10.09 -1.66
CA ILE A 136 -3.90 -11.24 -2.20
C ILE A 136 -5.35 -10.86 -2.46
N LEU A 137 -6.00 -10.17 -1.52
CA LEU A 137 -7.38 -9.69 -1.68
C LEU A 137 -7.50 -8.77 -2.91
N MET A 138 -6.57 -7.82 -3.08
CA MET A 138 -6.53 -6.96 -4.27
C MET A 138 -6.30 -7.75 -5.56
N ALA A 139 -5.46 -8.79 -5.55
CA ALA A 139 -5.26 -9.66 -6.71
C ALA A 139 -6.56 -10.36 -7.12
N VAL A 140 -7.29 -10.91 -6.14
CA VAL A 140 -8.59 -11.54 -6.36
C VAL A 140 -9.59 -10.54 -6.92
N TYR A 141 -9.66 -9.33 -6.36
CA TYR A 141 -10.53 -8.27 -6.87
C TYR A 141 -10.17 -7.85 -8.30
N PHE A 142 -8.88 -7.75 -8.61
CA PHE A 142 -8.43 -7.45 -9.97
C PHE A 142 -8.91 -8.51 -10.96
N VAL A 143 -8.64 -9.78 -10.69
CA VAL A 143 -9.02 -10.89 -11.58
C VAL A 143 -10.53 -10.93 -11.76
N PHE A 144 -11.29 -10.84 -10.67
CA PHE A 144 -12.75 -10.87 -10.73
C PHE A 144 -13.31 -9.68 -11.53
N SER A 145 -12.85 -8.46 -11.24
CA SER A 145 -13.32 -7.27 -11.96
C SER A 145 -12.93 -7.27 -13.44
N ALA A 146 -11.74 -7.77 -13.78
CA ALA A 146 -11.28 -7.91 -15.16
C ALA A 146 -12.13 -8.94 -15.93
N LEU A 147 -12.44 -10.09 -15.32
CA LEU A 147 -13.30 -11.12 -15.91
C LEU A 147 -14.73 -10.63 -16.12
N VAL A 148 -15.34 -9.97 -15.13
CA VAL A 148 -16.69 -9.40 -15.26
C VAL A 148 -16.72 -8.31 -16.34
N SER A 149 -15.66 -7.50 -16.44
CA SER A 149 -15.52 -6.49 -17.48
C SER A 149 -15.40 -7.10 -18.88
N ALA A 150 -14.50 -8.07 -19.05
CA ALA A 150 -14.26 -8.72 -20.32
C ALA A 150 -15.48 -9.51 -20.80
N SER A 151 -16.12 -10.27 -19.91
CA SER A 151 -17.34 -11.01 -20.24
C SER A 151 -18.48 -10.09 -20.68
N ARG A 152 -18.65 -8.92 -20.05
CA ARG A 152 -19.68 -7.96 -20.45
C ARG A 152 -19.41 -7.33 -21.82
N LEU A 153 -18.15 -7.00 -22.13
CA LEU A 153 -17.74 -6.56 -23.47
C LEU A 153 -18.04 -7.66 -24.51
N TRP A 154 -17.66 -8.90 -24.18
CA TRP A 154 -17.88 -10.05 -25.03
C TRP A 154 -19.36 -10.32 -25.30
N TYR A 155 -20.22 -10.35 -24.26
CA TYR A 155 -21.67 -10.53 -24.44
C TYR A 155 -22.32 -9.39 -25.23
N ARG A 156 -21.83 -8.15 -25.08
CA ARG A 156 -22.30 -7.01 -25.90
C ARG A 156 -21.97 -7.20 -27.38
N GLU A 157 -20.84 -7.83 -27.70
CA GLU A 157 -20.36 -8.00 -29.08
C GLU A 157 -20.92 -9.28 -29.75
N VAL A 158 -21.06 -10.38 -29.00
CA VAL A 158 -21.51 -11.69 -29.52
C VAL A 158 -23.04 -11.85 -29.50
N GLY A 159 -23.75 -11.09 -28.67
CA GLY A 159 -25.21 -11.15 -28.57
C GLY A 159 -25.96 -10.78 -29.87
N ASP A 160 -25.27 -10.23 -30.87
CA ASP A 160 -25.85 -9.84 -32.17
C ASP A 160 -25.79 -10.94 -33.26
N GLY A 161 -25.50 -12.20 -32.89
CA GLY A 161 -25.91 -13.37 -33.67
C GLY A 161 -24.89 -14.01 -34.62
N GLY A 162 -23.59 -13.75 -34.48
CA GLY A 162 -22.53 -14.45 -35.23
C GLY A 162 -21.73 -15.42 -34.37
N GLY A 163 -21.38 -16.60 -34.90
CA GLY A 163 -20.54 -17.59 -34.20
C GLY A 163 -19.15 -17.04 -33.82
N PHE A 164 -18.37 -17.79 -33.02
CA PHE A 164 -17.03 -17.39 -32.55
C PHE A 164 -16.12 -16.83 -33.66
N PHE A 165 -16.18 -17.42 -34.86
CA PHE A 165 -15.40 -17.00 -36.02
C PHE A 165 -15.94 -15.75 -36.72
N GLU A 166 -17.26 -15.50 -36.71
CA GLU A 166 -17.87 -14.29 -37.30
C GLU A 166 -17.70 -13.09 -36.37
N ALA A 167 -17.88 -13.27 -35.06
CA ALA A 167 -17.63 -12.22 -34.07
C ALA A 167 -16.17 -11.75 -34.09
N ALA A 168 -15.21 -12.69 -34.19
CA ALA A 168 -13.78 -12.39 -34.32
C ALA A 168 -13.42 -11.58 -35.59
N GLN A 169 -14.25 -11.64 -36.62
CA GLN A 169 -14.06 -10.94 -37.90
C GLN A 169 -14.71 -9.54 -37.90
N THR A 170 -15.62 -9.27 -36.97
CA THR A 170 -16.21 -7.93 -36.77
C THR A 170 -15.28 -7.02 -35.94
N SER A 171 -15.34 -5.70 -36.19
CA SER A 171 -14.60 -4.69 -35.41
C SER A 171 -14.96 -4.66 -33.91
N GLY A 172 -16.00 -5.38 -33.49
CA GLY A 172 -16.38 -5.56 -32.09
C GLY A 172 -15.34 -6.35 -31.32
N ALA A 173 -15.02 -7.58 -31.74
CA ALA A 173 -14.08 -8.47 -31.05
C ALA A 173 -12.68 -7.87 -30.87
N PHE A 174 -12.29 -6.93 -31.72
CA PHE A 174 -11.05 -6.18 -31.55
C PHE A 174 -10.99 -5.45 -30.19
N TRP A 175 -12.09 -4.82 -29.74
CA TRP A 175 -12.11 -4.06 -28.49
C TRP A 175 -12.10 -4.96 -27.26
N SER A 176 -12.82 -6.09 -27.28
CA SER A 176 -12.76 -7.06 -26.17
C SER A 176 -11.41 -7.77 -26.07
N LEU A 177 -10.79 -8.14 -27.20
CA LEU A 177 -9.45 -8.73 -27.23
C LEU A 177 -8.36 -7.75 -26.79
N THR A 178 -8.39 -6.51 -27.30
CA THR A 178 -7.41 -5.47 -26.90
C THR A 178 -7.57 -5.11 -25.43
N TYR A 179 -8.79 -4.98 -24.91
CA TYR A 179 -9.04 -4.77 -23.49
C TYR A 179 -8.48 -5.93 -22.65
N SER A 180 -8.75 -7.17 -23.03
CA SER A 180 -8.28 -8.35 -22.30
C SER A 180 -6.76 -8.46 -22.30
N ALA A 181 -6.13 -8.22 -23.45
CA ALA A 181 -4.67 -8.18 -23.59
C ALA A 181 -4.05 -7.07 -22.72
N PHE A 182 -4.64 -5.88 -22.73
CA PHE A 182 -4.23 -4.77 -21.87
C PHE A 182 -4.35 -5.12 -20.38
N MET A 183 -5.47 -5.75 -19.97
CA MET A 183 -5.68 -6.14 -18.57
C MET A 183 -4.71 -7.23 -18.13
N LEU A 184 -4.37 -8.18 -18.99
CA LEU A 184 -3.31 -9.16 -18.71
C LEU A 184 -1.94 -8.49 -18.57
N ALA A 185 -1.58 -7.59 -19.49
CA ALA A 185 -0.33 -6.84 -19.41
C ALA A 185 -0.26 -6.01 -18.11
N ALA A 186 -1.34 -5.33 -17.75
CA ALA A 186 -1.47 -4.58 -16.51
C ALA A 186 -1.32 -5.48 -15.27
N PHE A 187 -1.93 -6.67 -15.28
CA PHE A 187 -1.81 -7.65 -14.21
C PHE A 187 -0.37 -8.13 -14.01
N PHE A 188 0.31 -8.50 -15.08
CA PHE A 188 1.70 -8.97 -14.99
C PHE A 188 2.64 -7.83 -14.58
N ALA A 189 2.44 -6.63 -15.11
CA ALA A 189 3.19 -5.44 -14.68
C ALA A 189 2.97 -5.14 -13.18
N TRP A 190 1.71 -5.25 -12.73
CA TRP A 190 1.35 -5.07 -11.32
C TRP A 190 1.99 -6.14 -10.44
N ILE A 191 1.82 -7.43 -10.76
CA ILE A 191 2.45 -8.53 -10.01
C ILE A 191 3.97 -8.35 -9.97
N TYR A 192 4.60 -8.01 -11.10
CA TYR A 192 6.04 -7.79 -11.14
C TYR A 192 6.48 -6.66 -10.20
N GLY A 193 5.76 -5.53 -10.20
CA GLY A 193 6.01 -4.41 -9.28
C GLY A 193 5.71 -4.75 -7.82
N MET A 194 4.72 -5.61 -7.57
CA MET A 194 4.29 -6.02 -6.24
C MET A 194 5.09 -7.19 -5.67
N TRP A 195 5.76 -7.97 -6.50
CA TRP A 195 6.49 -9.17 -6.11
C TRP A 195 7.56 -8.93 -5.03
N PRO A 196 8.38 -7.86 -5.11
CA PRO A 196 9.27 -7.49 -4.02
C PRO A 196 8.52 -7.21 -2.73
N HIS A 197 7.32 -6.63 -2.83
CA HIS A 197 6.50 -6.21 -1.70
C HIS A 197 5.70 -7.31 -1.02
N LEU A 198 5.36 -8.38 -1.75
CA LEU A 198 4.78 -9.61 -1.17
C LEU A 198 5.76 -10.31 -0.23
N LYS A 199 7.06 -10.21 -0.55
CA LYS A 199 8.16 -10.68 0.31
C LYS A 199 8.64 -9.61 1.28
N PHE A 200 8.32 -8.35 1.04
CA PHE A 200 8.70 -7.22 1.86
C PHE A 200 7.99 -7.30 3.21
N SER A 201 8.76 -7.66 4.22
CA SER A 201 8.47 -7.20 5.55
C SER A 201 9.18 -5.86 5.73
N ALA A 202 8.52 -4.87 6.34
CA ALA A 202 9.21 -3.70 6.87
C ALA A 202 10.39 -4.10 7.80
N GLU A 203 10.40 -5.36 8.23
CA GLU A 203 11.33 -5.98 9.15
C GLU A 203 12.49 -6.75 8.49
N THR A 204 12.48 -7.00 7.17
CA THR A 204 13.62 -7.61 6.44
C THR A 204 14.52 -6.59 5.76
N HIS A 205 14.08 -5.32 5.67
CA HIS A 205 14.85 -4.22 5.10
C HIS A 205 15.30 -3.16 6.13
N LYS A 206 15.22 -3.44 7.44
CA LYS A 206 15.79 -2.56 8.49
C LYS A 206 17.31 -2.66 8.55
#